data_AF-A0A9E0VR52-F1
#
_entry.id   AF-A0A9E0VR52-F1
#
_cell.length_a   1.000
_cell.length_b   1.000
_cell.length_c   1.000
_cell.angle_alpha   90.00
_cell.angle_beta   90.00
_cell.angle_gamma   90.00
#
_symmetry.space_group_name_H-M   'P 1'
#
loop_
_entity.id
_entity.type
_entity.pdbx_description
1 polymer ?
#
loop_
_entity_poly.entity_id
_entity_poly.type
_entity_poly.pdbx_seq_one_letter_code
_entity_poly.pdbx_strand_id
1 'polypeptide(L)'
;MSRSLFEIVVLPNGDIALKRANEKDEPLISISFSDEVQEFLLDAKMDVAKVMIDSGLELFEQLGSESMSMEEGSPEIVSPHVLH
;
A
#
# COMPACT_ATOMS: atom_id res chain seq x y z
N MET A 1 14.61 17.93 -8.13
CA MET A 1 13.80 16.77 -7.72
C MET A 1 12.47 17.28 -7.21
N SER A 2 11.45 17.33 -8.06
CA SER A 2 10.09 17.64 -7.61
C SER A 2 9.68 16.58 -6.59
N ARG A 3 9.48 16.99 -5.33
CA ARG A 3 8.92 16.14 -4.28
C ARG A 3 7.54 15.66 -4.78
N SER A 4 7.45 14.43 -5.27
CA SER A 4 6.16 13.82 -5.56
C SER A 4 5.42 13.71 -4.22
N LEU A 5 4.37 14.51 -4.06
CA LEU A 5 3.47 14.39 -2.93
C LEU A 5 2.55 13.21 -3.22
N PHE A 6 2.32 12.38 -2.21
CA PHE A 6 1.34 11.30 -2.27
C PHE A 6 0.08 11.72 -1.52
N GLU A 7 -1.07 11.28 -2.01
CA GLU A 7 -2.36 11.46 -1.35
C GLU A 7 -3.08 10.12 -1.23
N ILE A 8 -3.81 9.95 -0.13
CA ILE A 8 -4.69 8.81 0.10
C ILE A 8 -6.10 9.30 -0.17
N VAL A 9 -6.82 8.62 -1.06
CA VAL A 9 -8.19 8.98 -1.45
C VAL A 9 -9.12 7.77 -1.36
N VAL A 10 -10.41 8.05 -1.27
CA VAL A 10 -11.46 7.04 -1.48
C VAL A 10 -11.87 7.06 -2.95
N LEU A 11 -11.82 5.91 -3.60
CA LEU A 11 -12.25 5.71 -4.98
C LEU A 11 -13.79 5.61 -5.07
N PRO A 12 -14.38 5.80 -6.27
CA PRO A 12 -15.83 5.70 -6.45
C PRO A 12 -16.43 4.34 -6.09
N ASN A 13 -15.64 3.26 -6.13
CA ASN A 13 -16.04 1.93 -5.72
C ASN A 13 -15.92 1.70 -4.19
N GLY A 14 -15.48 2.70 -3.43
CA GLY A 14 -15.30 2.64 -1.99
C GLY A 14 -13.94 2.14 -1.53
N ASP A 15 -13.05 1.76 -2.44
CA ASP A 15 -11.67 1.35 -2.11
C ASP A 15 -10.83 2.55 -1.70
N ILE A 16 -9.78 2.29 -0.93
CA ILE A 16 -8.82 3.32 -0.53
C ILE A 16 -7.56 3.18 -1.38
N ALA A 17 -7.12 4.28 -1.98
CA ALA A 17 -6.00 4.27 -2.90
C ALA A 17 -4.95 5.31 -2.53
N LEU A 18 -3.68 4.92 -2.64
CA LEU A 18 -2.53 5.83 -2.60
C LEU A 18 -2.18 6.24 -4.03
N LYS A 19 -2.12 7.55 -4.32
CA LYS A 19 -1.73 8.06 -5.63
C LYS A 19 -0.78 9.25 -5.54
N ARG A 20 -0.19 9.63 -6.67
CA ARG A 20 0.59 10.87 -6.79
C ARG A 20 -0.37 12.05 -6.91
N ALA A 21 -0.20 13.07 -6.07
CA ALA A 21 -1.15 14.19 -5.97
C ALA A 21 -1.26 15.05 -7.25
N ASN A 22 -0.27 14.98 -8.15
CA ASN A 22 -0.23 15.80 -9.37
C ASN A 22 -0.46 14.99 -10.66
N GLU A 23 -0.74 13.70 -10.57
CA GLU A 23 -0.85 12.80 -11.72
C GLU A 23 -2.20 12.09 -11.70
N LYS A 24 -2.81 11.92 -12.88
CA LYS A 24 -4.07 11.19 -13.05
C LYS A 24 -3.84 9.69 -13.31
N ASP A 25 -2.65 9.21 -12.98
CA ASP A 25 -2.23 7.86 -13.26
C ASP A 25 -2.93 6.85 -12.36
N GLU A 26 -2.73 5.57 -12.68
CA GLU A 26 -3.25 4.46 -11.88
C GLU A 26 -2.75 4.54 -10.43
N PRO A 27 -3.59 4.11 -9.46
CA PRO A 27 -3.20 4.12 -8.06
C PRO A 27 -1.98 3.24 -7.84
N LEU A 28 -1.05 3.73 -7.00
CA LEU A 28 0.16 2.98 -6.63
C LEU A 28 -0.18 1.78 -5.75
N ILE A 29 -1.18 1.95 -4.88
CA ILE A 29 -1.69 0.93 -3.97
C ILE A 29 -3.21 1.10 -3.93
N SER A 30 -3.94 -0.02 -3.97
CA SER A 30 -5.39 -0.06 -3.72
C SER A 30 -5.69 -1.05 -2.61
N ILE A 31 -6.50 -0.63 -1.64
CA ILE A 31 -6.93 -1.42 -0.49
C ILE A 31 -8.44 -1.58 -0.58
N SER A 32 -8.88 -2.82 -0.76
CA SER A 32 -10.28 -3.21 -0.79
C SER A 32 -10.59 -4.02 0.46
N PHE A 33 -11.62 -3.60 1.20
CA PHE A 33 -12.12 -4.34 2.35
C PHE A 33 -13.35 -5.14 1.93
N SER A 34 -13.48 -6.38 2.40
CA SER A 34 -14.70 -7.15 2.19
C SER A 34 -15.90 -6.47 2.87
N ASP A 35 -17.11 -6.74 2.35
CA ASP A 35 -18.34 -6.17 2.91
C ASP A 35 -18.47 -6.44 4.42
N GLU A 36 -18.11 -7.66 4.85
CA GLU A 36 -18.07 -8.04 6.27
C GLU A 36 -17.20 -7.08 7.09
N VAL A 37 -15.96 -6.80 6.65
CA VAL A 37 -15.03 -5.94 7.38
C VAL A 37 -15.45 -4.46 7.32
N GLN A 38 -16.09 -4.04 6.23
CA GLN A 38 -16.57 -2.66 6.09
C GLN A 38 -17.62 -2.29 7.14
N GLU A 39 -18.52 -3.22 7.50
CA GLU A 39 -19.51 -3.00 8.55
C GLU A 39 -18.88 -2.81 9.94
N PHE A 40 -17.72 -3.41 10.19
CA PHE A 40 -16.97 -3.23 11.44
C PHE A 40 -16.14 -1.95 11.44
N LEU A 41 -15.54 -1.60 10.30
CA LEU A 41 -14.62 -0.46 10.21
C LEU A 41 -15.34 0.89 10.22
N LEU A 42 -16.53 1.01 9.62
CA LEU A 42 -17.33 2.24 9.58
C LEU A 42 -16.46 3.49 9.33
N ASP A 43 -16.44 4.44 10.26
CA ASP A 43 -15.68 5.69 10.20
C ASP A 43 -14.16 5.49 10.33
N ALA A 44 -13.72 4.38 10.93
CA ALA A 44 -12.31 4.05 11.13
C ALA A 44 -11.63 3.48 9.86
N LYS A 45 -12.38 3.23 8.78
CA LYS A 45 -11.85 2.67 7.53
C LYS A 45 -10.64 3.45 7.00
N MET A 46 -10.73 4.78 7.03
CA MET A 46 -9.66 5.66 6.54
C MET A 46 -8.43 5.62 7.46
N ASP A 47 -8.64 5.63 8.77
CA ASP A 47 -7.56 5.57 9.75
C ASP A 47 -6.79 4.25 9.67
N VAL A 48 -7.51 3.13 9.52
CA VAL A 48 -6.91 1.81 9.34
C VAL A 48 -6.09 1.76 8.06
N ALA A 49 -6.64 2.20 6.93
CA ALA A 49 -5.89 2.22 5.68
C ALA A 49 -4.64 3.12 5.74
N LYS A 50 -4.72 4.26 6.42
CA LYS A 50 -3.56 5.13 6.65
C LYS A 50 -2.46 4.39 7.43
N VAL A 51 -2.81 3.74 8.54
CA VAL A 51 -1.84 2.96 9.33
C VAL A 51 -1.23 1.83 8.50
N MET A 52 -2.03 1.12 7.70
CA MET A 52 -1.53 0.06 6.81
C MET A 52 -0.50 0.59 5.81
N ILE A 53 -0.75 1.76 5.21
CA ILE A 53 0.17 2.39 4.26
C ILE A 53 1.45 2.86 4.98
N ASP A 54 1.31 3.49 6.15
CA ASP A 54 2.44 3.97 6.95
C ASP A 54 3.34 2.78 7.36
N SER A 55 2.75 1.70 7.89
CA SER A 55 3.49 0.49 8.27
C SER A 55 4.14 -0.21 7.07
N GLY A 56 3.47 -0.22 5.92
CA GLY A 56 4.05 -0.76 4.68
C GLY A 56 5.28 0.05 4.22
N LEU A 57 5.23 1.38 4.36
CA LEU A 57 6.36 2.25 4.04
C LEU A 57 7.53 2.03 4.99
N GLU A 58 7.28 1.93 6.30
CA GLU A 58 8.30 1.64 7.30
C GLU A 58 9.03 0.33 7.00
N LEU A 59 8.28 -0.73 6.65
CA LEU A 59 8.87 -2.02 6.25
C LEU A 59 9.67 -1.90 4.95
N PHE A 60 9.16 -1.16 3.96
CA PHE A 60 9.88 -0.94 2.70
C PHE A 60 11.22 -0.23 2.92
N GLU A 61 11.26 0.77 3.81
CA GLU A 61 12.50 1.46 4.19
C GLU A 61 13.48 0.53 4.88
N GLN A 62 13.01 -0.31 5.81
CA GLN A 62 13.83 -1.32 6.48
C GLN A 62 14.43 -2.31 5.47
N LEU A 63 13.60 -2.90 4.60
CA LEU A 63 14.06 -3.81 3.56
C LEU A 63 15.01 -3.14 2.57
N GLY A 64 14.74 -1.90 2.16
CA GLY A 64 15.61 -1.13 1.28
C GLY A 64 16.99 -0.85 1.89
N SER A 65 17.05 -0.70 3.22
CA SER A 65 18.31 -0.58 3.95
C SER A 65 19.07 -1.90 4.09
N GLU A 66 18.37 -3.03 4.15
CA GLU A 66 18.94 -4.39 4.19
C GLU A 66 19.32 -4.95 2.79
N SER A 67 18.68 -4.44 1.73
CA SER A 67 18.89 -4.82 0.32
C SER A 67 20.29 -4.53 -0.22
N MET A 68 21.13 -3.80 0.53
CA MET A 68 22.56 -3.64 0.21
C MET A 68 23.40 -4.88 0.58
N SER A 69 22.78 -5.98 1.05
CA SER A 69 23.49 -7.15 1.59
C SER A 69 23.09 -8.52 1.01
N MET A 70 22.26 -8.63 -0.04
CA MET A 70 21.88 -9.93 -0.60
C MET A 70 22.22 -10.09 -2.08
N GLU A 71 23.01 -11.12 -2.36
CA GLU A 71 23.52 -11.55 -3.66
C GLU A 71 22.41 -11.92 -4.64
N GLU A 72 22.72 -11.72 -5.93
CA GLU A 72 21.86 -11.95 -7.09
C GLU A 72 21.32 -13.41 -7.13
N GLY A 73 20.04 -13.59 -6.81
CA GLY A 73 19.29 -14.82 -6.97
C GLY A 73 18.12 -14.63 -7.93
N SER A 74 18.03 -15.48 -8.94
CA SER A 74 17.05 -15.55 -10.05
C SER A 74 15.58 -15.21 -9.70
N PRO A 75 14.78 -14.71 -10.67
CA PRO A 75 13.40 -14.32 -10.43
C PRO A 75 12.53 -15.58 -10.16
N GLU A 76 12.23 -15.86 -8.90
CA GLU A 76 11.20 -16.84 -8.56
C GLU A 76 9.82 -16.27 -8.91
N ILE A 77 9.00 -17.12 -9.55
CA ILE A 77 7.59 -16.84 -9.82
C ILE A 77 6.92 -16.61 -8.46
N VAL A 78 6.45 -15.38 -8.23
CA VAL A 78 5.79 -14.97 -6.99
C VAL A 78 4.50 -15.76 -6.83
N SER A 79 4.58 -16.92 -6.18
CA SER A 79 3.41 -17.56 -5.60
C SER A 79 2.84 -16.59 -4.56
N PRO A 80 1.49 -16.48 -4.43
CA PRO A 80 0.89 -15.63 -3.42
C PRO A 80 1.48 -16.00 -2.07
N HIS A 81 2.26 -15.09 -1.48
CA HIS A 81 2.81 -15.26 -0.15
C HIS A 81 1.64 -15.16 0.83
N VAL A 82 1.11 -16.31 1.23
CA VAL A 82 0.13 -16.39 2.32
C VAL A 82 0.95 -16.39 3.61
N LEU A 83 0.90 -15.27 4.34
CA LEU A 83 1.38 -15.21 5.71
C LEU A 83 0.28 -15.82 6.60
N HIS A 84 0.62 -16.89 7.34
CA HIS A 84 -0.27 -17.53 8.33
C HIS A 84 -0.16 -16.87 9.71
#